data_AF-A0A7Y4XCS5-F1
#
_entry.id   AF-A0A7Y4XCS5-F1
#
_cell.length_a   1.000
_cell.length_b   1.000
_cell.length_c   1.000
_cell.angle_alpha   90.00
_cell.angle_beta   90.00
_cell.angle_gamma   90.00
#
_symmetry.space_group_name_H-M   'P 1'
#
loop_
_entity.id
_entity.type
_entity.pdbx_description
1 polymer ?
#
loop_
_entity_poly.entity_id
_entity_poly.type
_entity_poly.pdbx_seq_one_letter_code
_entity_poly.pdbx_strand_id
1 'polypeptide(L)'
;MLEQVYEGTWEDLAAHADEFEGKHLRLTVVEDTPRQNYQMLEVMRRIAERDKDRPLTSPEPNYAMLEVLRQTEELQQGMRFTDGSDTQRLLREARAGGMYGDEPTEAK
;
A
#
# COMPACT_ATOMS: atom_id res chain seq x y z
N MET A 1 -21.67 -0.04 12.31
CA MET A 1 -21.71 -1.18 11.38
C MET A 1 -20.42 -1.94 11.57
N LEU A 2 -20.47 -3.24 11.85
CA LEU A 2 -19.27 -4.06 12.04
C LEU A 2 -18.61 -4.30 10.67
N GLU A 3 -17.45 -3.70 10.42
CA GLU A 3 -16.64 -4.05 9.26
C GLU A 3 -16.22 -5.51 9.39
N GLN A 4 -16.72 -6.37 8.50
CA GLN A 4 -16.26 -7.75 8.41
C GLN A 4 -14.94 -7.75 7.63
N VAL A 5 -13.87 -8.10 8.34
CA VAL A 5 -12.51 -8.20 7.79
C VAL A 5 -12.25 -9.67 7.49
N TYR A 6 -11.89 -9.98 6.24
CA TYR A 6 -11.44 -11.31 5.83
C TYR A 6 -9.94 -11.24 5.53
N GLU A 7 -9.17 -12.11 6.19
CA GLU A 7 -7.71 -12.18 6.07
C GLU A 7 -7.30 -13.55 5.56
N GLY A 8 -6.50 -13.60 4.49
CA GLY A 8 -6.10 -14.86 3.86
C GLY A 8 -5.14 -14.66 2.70
N THR A 9 -4.69 -15.76 2.10
CA THR A 9 -3.87 -15.71 0.88
C THR A 9 -4.75 -15.42 -0.35
N TRP A 10 -4.12 -15.13 -1.49
CA TRP A 10 -4.86 -14.97 -2.75
C TRP A 10 -5.64 -16.22 -3.16
N GLU A 11 -5.13 -17.42 -2.85
CA GLU A 11 -5.82 -18.68 -3.14
C GLU A 11 -7.07 -18.82 -2.24
N ASP A 12 -6.96 -18.45 -0.96
CA ASP A 12 -8.09 -18.48 -0.03
C ASP A 12 -9.19 -17.50 -0.46
N LEU A 13 -8.81 -16.28 -0.87
CA LEU A 13 -9.77 -15.30 -1.35
C LEU A 13 -10.48 -15.75 -2.63
N ALA A 14 -9.76 -16.37 -3.55
CA ALA A 14 -10.33 -16.89 -4.78
C ALA A 14 -11.31 -18.04 -4.51
N ALA A 15 -11.00 -18.92 -3.56
CA ALA A 15 -11.86 -20.03 -3.16
C ALA A 15 -13.19 -19.58 -2.52
N HIS A 16 -13.21 -18.41 -1.88
CA HIS A 16 -14.40 -17.88 -1.18
C HIS A 16 -15.06 -16.70 -1.93
N ALA A 17 -14.69 -16.46 -3.20
CA ALA A 17 -15.16 -15.31 -3.97
C ALA A 17 -16.70 -15.23 -4.06
N ASP A 18 -17.37 -16.37 -4.20
CA ASP A 18 -18.83 -16.46 -4.25
C ASP A 18 -19.49 -16.03 -2.92
N GLU A 19 -18.80 -16.21 -1.78
CA GLU A 19 -19.30 -15.82 -0.47
C GLU A 19 -19.21 -14.32 -0.20
N PHE A 20 -18.44 -13.60 -1.04
CA PHE A 20 -18.25 -12.15 -0.96
C PHE A 20 -19.25 -11.37 -1.81
N GLU A 21 -20.01 -12.05 -2.68
CA GLU A 21 -20.96 -11.40 -3.57
C GLU A 21 -22.02 -10.60 -2.78
N GLY A 22 -22.15 -9.31 -3.10
CA GLY A 22 -23.10 -8.39 -2.48
C GLY A 22 -22.75 -7.93 -1.06
N LYS A 23 -21.57 -8.30 -0.51
CA LYS A 23 -21.13 -7.88 0.83
C LYS A 23 -20.06 -6.79 0.77
N HIS A 24 -20.16 -5.82 1.67
CA HIS A 24 -19.09 -4.86 1.92
C HIS A 24 -18.10 -5.45 2.93
N LEU A 25 -16.95 -5.92 2.43
CA LEU A 25 -15.90 -6.57 3.20
C LEU A 25 -14.57 -5.84 3.01
N ARG A 26 -13.74 -5.85 4.07
CA ARG A 26 -12.35 -5.42 3.99
C ARG A 26 -11.46 -6.66 3.85
N LEU A 27 -10.75 -6.78 2.74
CA LEU A 27 -9.86 -7.92 2.48
C LEU A 27 -8.43 -7.55 2.86
N THR A 28 -7.78 -8.40 3.66
CA THR A 28 -6.37 -8.29 4.02
C THR A 28 -5.63 -9.47 3.43
N VAL A 29 -4.78 -9.21 2.45
CA VAL A 29 -3.98 -10.27 1.82
C VAL A 29 -2.67 -10.42 2.55
N VAL A 30 -2.41 -11.62 3.04
CA VAL A 30 -1.13 -11.97 3.67
C VAL A 30 -0.33 -12.80 2.67
N GLU A 31 0.56 -12.15 1.91
CA GLU A 31 1.49 -12.84 1.00
C GLU A 31 2.76 -13.26 1.74
N ASP A 32 3.13 -14.54 1.62
CA ASP A 32 4.49 -15.02 1.90
C ASP A 32 5.29 -14.96 0.58
N THR A 33 5.90 -13.81 0.32
CA THR A 33 6.78 -13.45 -0.81
C THR A 33 6.16 -13.22 -2.20
N PRO A 34 6.66 -12.20 -2.96
CA PRO A 34 6.18 -11.92 -4.30
C PRO A 34 6.80 -12.91 -5.29
N ARG A 35 6.14 -14.05 -5.52
CA ARG A 35 6.35 -14.79 -6.77
C ARG A 35 5.83 -13.89 -7.88
N GLN A 36 6.69 -13.53 -8.83
CA GLN A 36 6.32 -12.80 -10.04
C GLN A 36 5.16 -13.54 -10.74
N ASN A 37 3.95 -13.04 -10.50
CA ASN A 37 2.74 -13.74 -10.83
C ASN A 37 2.38 -13.37 -12.27
N TYR A 38 2.96 -14.08 -13.23
CA TYR A 38 2.72 -13.86 -14.67
C TYR A 38 1.22 -13.86 -15.02
N GLN A 39 0.42 -14.59 -14.25
CA GLN A 39 -1.04 -14.58 -14.35
C GLN A 39 -1.65 -13.21 -13.99
N MET A 40 -1.11 -12.53 -12.96
CA MET A 40 -1.55 -11.18 -12.59
C MET A 40 -1.23 -10.15 -13.67
N LEU A 41 -0.06 -10.24 -14.32
CA LEU A 41 0.28 -9.36 -15.44
C LEU A 41 -0.68 -9.56 -16.62
N GLU A 42 -1.11 -10.80 -16.88
CA GLU A 42 -2.08 -11.10 -17.92
C GLU A 42 -3.47 -10.57 -17.58
N VAL A 43 -3.90 -10.69 -16.31
CA VAL A 43 -5.15 -10.09 -15.81
C VAL A 43 -5.13 -8.58 -15.94
N MET A 44 -4.05 -7.92 -15.51
CA MET A 44 -3.88 -6.46 -15.65
C MET A 44 -3.89 -6.03 -17.12
N ARG A 45 -3.27 -6.79 -18.02
CA ARG A 45 -3.30 -6.53 -19.46
C ARG A 45 -4.72 -6.61 -20.01
N ARG A 46 -5.49 -7.65 -19.65
CA ARG A 46 -6.88 -7.81 -20.07
C ARG A 46 -7.78 -6.68 -19.55
N ILE A 47 -7.56 -6.23 -18.31
CA ILE A 47 -8.29 -5.07 -17.75
C ILE A 47 -7.95 -3.81 -18.54
N ALA A 48 -6.66 -3.56 -18.81
CA ALA A 48 -6.23 -2.40 -19.59
C ALA A 48 -6.75 -2.41 -21.03
N GLU A 49 -6.79 -3.58 -21.68
CA GLU A 49 -7.37 -3.73 -23.02
C GLU A 49 -8.89 -3.52 -23.01
N ARG A 50 -9.59 -4.06 -22.00
CA ARG A 50 -11.04 -3.88 -21.83
C ARG A 50 -11.43 -2.43 -21.56
N ASP A 51 -10.65 -1.74 -20.74
CA ASP A 51 -10.93 -0.37 -20.31
C ASP A 51 -10.31 0.69 -21.24
N LYS A 52 -9.63 0.27 -22.32
CA LYS A 52 -8.97 1.18 -23.29
C LYS A 52 -9.92 2.21 -23.90
N ASP A 53 -11.14 1.78 -24.21
CA ASP A 53 -12.19 2.63 -24.80
C ASP A 53 -13.26 3.04 -23.78
N ARG A 54 -13.07 2.68 -22.50
CA ARG A 54 -13.97 3.10 -21.44
C ARG A 54 -13.71 4.59 -21.22
N PRO A 55 -14.73 5.45 -21.31
CA PRO A 55 -14.55 6.84 -20.95
C PRO A 55 -14.04 6.86 -19.52
N LEU A 56 -12.90 7.50 -19.29
CA LEU A 56 -12.44 7.88 -17.96
C LEU A 56 -13.57 8.76 -17.40
N THR A 57 -14.54 8.16 -16.73
CA THR A 57 -15.48 8.88 -15.91
C THR A 57 -14.60 9.55 -14.90
N SER A 58 -14.31 10.84 -15.08
CA SER A 58 -13.50 11.61 -14.16
C SER A 58 -14.19 11.44 -12.81
N PRO A 59 -13.66 10.61 -11.90
CA PRO A 59 -14.29 10.49 -10.61
C PRO A 59 -14.27 11.89 -10.03
N GLU A 60 -15.33 12.28 -9.32
CA GLU A 60 -15.27 13.54 -8.59
C GLU A 60 -13.97 13.56 -7.78
N PRO A 61 -13.22 14.68 -7.80
CA PRO A 61 -11.94 14.74 -7.13
C PRO A 61 -12.09 14.29 -5.68
N ASN A 62 -11.25 13.34 -5.24
CA ASN A 62 -11.23 12.95 -3.84
C ASN A 62 -10.60 14.10 -3.03
N TYR A 63 -11.44 15.06 -2.64
CA TYR A 63 -11.02 16.29 -1.96
C TYR A 63 -10.24 16.00 -0.68
N ALA A 64 -10.58 14.92 0.05
CA ALA A 64 -9.83 14.51 1.23
C ALA A 64 -8.39 14.10 0.89
N MET A 65 -8.19 13.32 -0.18
CA MET A 65 -6.85 12.98 -0.65
C MET A 65 -6.10 14.21 -1.18
N LEU A 66 -6.78 15.10 -1.92
CA LEU A 66 -6.16 16.33 -2.43
C LEU A 66 -5.71 17.27 -1.31
N GLU A 67 -6.46 17.35 -0.22
CA GLU A 67 -6.08 18.12 0.96
C GLU A 67 -4.82 17.56 1.63
N VAL A 68 -4.73 16.23 1.77
CA VAL A 68 -3.53 15.55 2.28
C VAL A 68 -2.32 15.79 1.38
N LEU A 69 -2.50 15.74 0.06
CA LEU A 69 -1.42 16.05 -0.89
C LEU A 69 -0.95 17.50 -0.78
N ARG A 70 -1.88 18.45 -0.59
CA ARG A 70 -1.53 19.86 -0.41
C ARG A 70 -0.76 20.10 0.89
N GLN A 71 -1.19 19.49 1.99
CA GLN A 71 -0.44 19.55 3.26
C GLN A 71 0.95 18.95 3.13
N THR A 72 1.08 17.85 2.37
CA THR A 72 2.38 17.22 2.10
C THR A 72 3.29 18.15 1.29
N GLU A 73 2.76 18.84 0.30
CA GLU A 73 3.49 19.84 -0.50
C GLU A 73 3.96 21.02 0.37
N GLU A 74 3.09 21.55 1.22
CA GLU A 74 3.43 22.62 2.19
C GLU A 74 4.57 22.19 3.13
N LEU A 75 4.53 20.94 3.64
CA LEU A 75 5.59 20.39 4.48
C LEU A 75 6.91 20.16 3.74
N GLN A 76 6.84 19.79 2.46
CA GLN A 76 8.02 19.59 1.62
C GLN A 76 8.58 20.92 1.07
N GLN A 77 7.83 22.02 1.19
CA GLN A 77 8.24 23.31 0.67
C GLN A 77 9.51 23.80 1.36
N GLY A 78 10.59 23.94 0.59
CA GLY A 78 11.90 24.35 1.09
C GLY A 78 12.74 23.21 1.69
N MET A 79 12.23 21.98 1.72
CA MET A 79 13.05 20.81 2.02
C MET A 79 14.01 20.54 0.85
N ARG A 80 15.23 20.12 1.18
CA ARG A 80 16.18 19.67 0.14
C ARG A 80 15.66 18.37 -0.46
N PHE A 81 15.61 18.32 -1.78
CA PHE A 81 15.38 17.07 -2.50
C PHE A 81 16.44 16.05 -2.05
N THR A 82 15.97 14.92 -1.51
CA THR A 82 16.82 13.82 -1.12
C THR A 82 16.64 12.73 -2.15
N ASP A 83 17.73 12.38 -2.83
CA ASP A 83 17.70 11.31 -3.82
C ASP A 83 17.39 9.97 -3.14
N GLY A 84 16.39 9.26 -3.67
CA GLY A 84 15.88 8.02 -3.11
C GLY A 84 16.73 6.80 -3.43
N SER A 85 17.75 6.93 -4.29
CA SER A 85 18.63 5.83 -4.72
C SER A 85 19.30 5.11 -3.55
N ASP A 86 19.59 5.83 -2.46
CA ASP A 86 20.24 5.31 -1.26
C ASP A 86 19.27 4.83 -0.17
N THR A 87 17.96 4.88 -0.38
CA THR A 87 16.95 4.60 0.65
C THR A 87 17.11 3.21 1.27
N GLN A 88 17.36 2.19 0.46
CA GLN A 88 17.53 0.83 0.98
C GLN A 88 18.81 0.66 1.80
N ARG A 89 19.89 1.37 1.43
CA ARG A 89 21.15 1.38 2.19
C ARG A 89 20.95 2.06 3.55
N LEU A 90 20.34 3.25 3.54
CA LEU A 90 20.04 4.02 4.75
C LEU A 90 19.09 3.29 5.72
N LEU A 91 18.07 2.60 5.20
CA LEU A 91 17.17 1.79 6.02
C LEU A 91 17.87 0.59 6.66
N ARG A 92 18.81 -0.04 5.94
CA ARG A 92 19.62 -1.13 6.47
C ARG A 92 20.60 -0.62 7.53
N GLU A 93 21.25 0.52 7.30
CA GLU A 93 22.13 1.18 8.27
C GLU A 93 21.37 1.56 9.55
N ALA A 94 20.19 2.17 9.43
CA ALA A 94 19.34 2.51 10.57
C ALA A 94 18.89 1.26 11.36
N ARG A 95 18.64 0.13 10.69
CA ARG A 95 18.32 -1.15 11.34
C ARG A 95 19.55 -1.87 11.91
N ALA A 96 20.74 -1.64 11.35
CA ALA A 96 21.97 -2.34 11.70
C ALA A 96 22.71 -1.72 12.91
N GLY A 97 22.36 -0.52 13.37
CA GLY A 97 22.88 -0.02 14.65
C GLY A 97 22.54 1.42 15.01
N GLY A 98 21.70 1.59 16.05
CA GLY A 98 22.01 2.51 17.16
C GLY A 98 21.85 4.02 16.96
N MET A 99 20.66 4.52 16.60
CA MET A 99 20.33 5.95 16.75
C MET A 99 19.26 6.27 17.83
N TYR A 100 18.77 5.26 18.54
CA TYR A 100 18.14 5.43 19.85
C TYR A 100 18.96 4.58 20.82
N GLY A 101 19.79 5.23 21.62
CA GLY A 101 20.51 4.55 22.69
C GLY A 101 19.51 4.01 23.72
N ASP A 102 19.68 2.77 24.14
CA ASP A 102 19.08 2.26 25.37
C ASP A 102 19.73 3.00 26.55
N GLU A 103 19.05 4.00 27.14
CA GLU A 103 19.15 4.24 28.58
C GLU A 103 17.78 4.69 29.10
N PRO A 104 17.23 3.98 30.09
CA PRO A 104 17.13 4.64 31.39
C PRO A 104 18.01 3.92 32.41
N THR A 105 18.98 4.66 32.93
CA THR A 105 19.78 4.29 34.09
C THR A 105 18.90 4.32 35.34
N GLU A 106 18.17 3.25 35.63
CA GLU A 106 17.63 3.03 36.98
C GLU A 106 18.75 2.45 37.86
N ALA A 107 19.49 3.35 38.48
CA ALA A 107 20.29 3.01 39.66
C ALA A 107 19.35 2.85 40.86
N LYS A 108 19.26 1.64 41.41
CA LYS A 108 19.03 1.40 42.83
C LYS A 108 19.55 0.04 43.26
#